data_AF-A0A7S2K2Z9-F1
#
_entry.id   AF-A0A7S2K2Z9-F1
#
_cell.length_a   1.000
_cell.length_b   1.000
_cell.length_c   1.000
_cell.angle_alpha   90.00
_cell.angle_beta   90.00
_cell.angle_gamma   90.00
#
_symmetry.space_group_name_H-M   'P 1'
#
loop_
_entity.id
_entity.type
_entity.pdbx_description
1 polymer ?
#
loop_
_entity_poly.entity_id
_entity_poly.type
_entity_poly.pdbx_seq_one_letter_code
_entity_poly.pdbx_strand_id
1 'polypeptide(L)'
;GNFLLFVVTYFLTSMVGIVLAYAVAAVSPNMEAANALLPTYVTTCMYFGGLFLVFDKIPAGWYWYSWTSFLRYSWGALMLNQFKDQATGTAQVFFDDETRQPQNILEFYGMEEGFMNDLPACLAVLAALCLIFGAFGALGVTFVSHVKR
;
A
#
# COMPACT_ATOMS: atom_id res chain seq x y z
N GLY A 1 11.75 2.97 -16.33
CA GLY A 1 11.47 1.94 -15.32
C GLY A 1 11.65 0.52 -15.85
N ASN A 2 11.76 -0.46 -14.95
CA ASN A 2 11.98 -1.87 -15.27
C ASN A 2 10.64 -2.63 -15.30
N PHE A 3 10.34 -3.31 -16.41
CA PHE A 3 9.10 -4.07 -16.58
C PHE A 3 8.97 -5.26 -15.59
N LEU A 4 10.07 -5.96 -15.29
CA LEU A 4 10.02 -7.09 -14.35
C LEU A 4 9.70 -6.62 -12.93
N LEU A 5 10.29 -5.51 -12.48
CA LEU A 5 9.98 -4.93 -11.18
C LEU A 5 8.52 -4.47 -11.10
N PHE A 6 7.98 -3.92 -12.20
CA PHE A 6 6.56 -3.59 -12.29
C PHE A 6 5.69 -4.85 -12.11
N VAL A 7 5.97 -5.92 -12.86
CA VAL A 7 5.21 -7.17 -12.79
C VAL A 7 5.31 -7.81 -11.40
N VAL A 8 6.50 -7.85 -10.79
CA VAL A 8 6.71 -8.40 -9.45
C VAL A 8 5.94 -7.59 -8.40
N THR A 9 6.01 -6.26 -8.46
CA THR A 9 5.28 -5.38 -7.53
C THR A 9 3.77 -5.58 -7.67
N TYR A 10 3.27 -5.63 -8.91
CA TYR A 10 1.87 -5.86 -9.21
C TYR A 10 1.40 -7.24 -8.73
N PHE A 11 2.19 -8.27 -8.98
CA PHE A 11 1.91 -9.63 -8.54
C PHE A 11 1.84 -9.73 -7.01
N LEU A 12 2.86 -9.21 -6.31
CA LEU A 12 2.88 -9.19 -4.84
C LEU A 12 1.68 -8.42 -4.26
N THR A 13 1.38 -7.24 -4.81
CA THR A 13 0.23 -6.44 -4.37
C THR A 13 -1.08 -7.21 -4.55
N SER A 14 -1.24 -7.91 -5.67
CA SER A 14 -2.40 -8.75 -5.95
C SER A 14 -2.49 -9.93 -4.98
N MET A 15 -1.37 -10.59 -4.70
CA MET A 15 -1.31 -11.68 -3.72
C MET A 15 -1.72 -11.19 -2.33
N VAL A 16 -1.19 -10.04 -1.87
CA VAL A 16 -1.59 -9.41 -0.60
C VAL A 16 -3.11 -9.18 -0.56
N GLY A 17 -3.69 -8.64 -1.63
CA GLY A 17 -5.14 -8.44 -1.74
C GLY A 17 -5.94 -9.75 -1.65
N ILE A 18 -5.47 -10.81 -2.30
CA ILE A 18 -6.11 -12.12 -2.28
C ILE A 18 -6.05 -12.75 -0.87
N VAL A 19 -4.89 -12.77 -0.23
CA VAL A 19 -4.77 -13.35 1.12
C VAL A 19 -5.53 -12.53 2.16
N LEU A 20 -5.59 -11.21 1.99
CA LEU A 20 -6.42 -10.33 2.82
C LEU A 20 -7.91 -10.65 2.65
N ALA A 21 -8.38 -10.86 1.42
CA ALA A 21 -9.75 -11.25 1.16
C ALA A 21 -10.10 -12.58 1.84
N TYR A 22 -9.21 -13.57 1.77
CA TYR A 22 -9.38 -14.83 2.51
C TYR A 22 -9.38 -14.63 4.03
N ALA A 23 -8.50 -13.79 4.56
CA ALA A 23 -8.46 -13.49 5.98
C ALA A 23 -9.78 -12.85 6.47
N VAL A 24 -10.27 -11.84 5.74
CA VAL A 24 -11.56 -11.20 6.05
C VAL A 24 -12.71 -12.20 5.94
N ALA A 25 -12.74 -13.03 4.90
CA ALA A 25 -13.78 -14.04 4.72
C ALA A 25 -13.78 -15.08 5.86
N ALA A 26 -12.61 -15.51 6.31
CA ALA A 26 -12.48 -16.51 7.39
C ALA A 26 -13.03 -15.99 8.73
N VAL A 27 -12.78 -14.72 9.06
CA VAL A 27 -13.22 -14.13 10.34
C VAL A 27 -14.63 -13.57 10.29
N SER A 28 -15.18 -13.30 9.10
CA SER A 28 -16.50 -12.69 8.95
C SER A 28 -17.63 -13.67 9.28
N PRO A 29 -18.65 -13.26 10.04
CA PRO A 29 -19.75 -14.15 10.45
C PRO A 29 -20.67 -14.57 9.29
N ASN A 30 -20.70 -13.78 8.22
CA ASN A 30 -21.47 -14.04 7.02
C ASN A 30 -20.91 -13.27 5.81
N MET A 31 -21.45 -13.57 4.63
CA MET A 31 -21.01 -13.00 3.35
C MET A 31 -21.32 -11.50 3.23
N GLU A 32 -22.43 -11.02 3.81
CA GLU A 32 -22.77 -9.59 3.79
C GLU A 32 -21.72 -8.76 4.57
N ALA A 33 -21.33 -9.25 5.75
CA ALA A 33 -20.28 -8.63 6.56
C ALA A 33 -18.93 -8.62 5.82
N ALA A 34 -18.53 -9.74 5.21
CA ALA A 34 -17.28 -9.82 4.45
C ALA A 34 -17.25 -8.83 3.27
N ASN A 35 -18.36 -8.75 2.52
CA ASN A 35 -18.52 -7.86 1.37
C ASN A 35 -18.58 -6.38 1.77
N ALA A 36 -18.92 -6.05 3.01
CA ALA A 36 -18.81 -4.69 3.54
C ALA A 36 -17.38 -4.39 4.04
N LEU A 37 -16.81 -5.27 4.87
CA LEU A 37 -15.54 -5.04 5.57
C LEU A 37 -14.35 -4.90 4.62
N LEU A 38 -14.21 -5.81 3.66
CA LEU A 38 -13.05 -5.83 2.77
C LEU A 38 -12.92 -4.55 1.93
N PRO A 39 -13.92 -4.13 1.14
CA PRO A 39 -13.79 -2.91 0.35
C PRO A 39 -13.65 -1.68 1.24
N THR A 40 -14.35 -1.60 2.38
CA THR A 40 -14.16 -0.47 3.32
C THR A 40 -12.71 -0.35 3.77
N TYR A 41 -12.09 -1.45 4.17
CA TYR A 41 -10.67 -1.45 4.58
C TYR A 41 -9.72 -1.10 3.43
N VAL A 42 -9.92 -1.67 2.24
CA VAL A 42 -9.08 -1.36 1.08
C VAL A 42 -9.21 0.11 0.68
N THR A 43 -10.42 0.66 0.71
CA THR A 43 -10.67 2.08 0.46
C THR A 43 -9.96 2.98 1.47
N THR A 44 -10.00 2.65 2.77
CA THR A 44 -9.24 3.43 3.76
C THR A 44 -7.74 3.32 3.52
N CYS A 45 -7.19 2.14 3.19
CA CYS A 45 -5.80 1.98 2.80
C CYS A 45 -5.39 2.83 1.58
N MET A 46 -6.31 3.05 0.65
CA MET A 46 -6.10 3.82 -0.58
C MET A 46 -5.96 5.33 -0.29
N TYR A 47 -6.77 5.88 0.60
CA TYR A 47 -6.64 7.29 1.03
C TYR A 47 -5.28 7.57 1.68
N PHE A 48 -4.83 6.68 2.57
CA PHE A 48 -3.56 6.83 3.28
C PHE A 48 -2.37 6.16 2.57
N GLY A 49 -2.55 5.72 1.32
CA GLY A 49 -1.52 5.07 0.51
C GLY A 49 -0.47 6.03 -0.07
N GLY A 50 -0.67 7.36 0.06
CA GLY A 50 0.27 8.36 -0.45
C GLY A 50 -0.03 8.86 -1.87
N LEU A 51 -1.08 8.38 -2.53
CA LEU A 51 -1.53 8.89 -3.84
C LEU A 51 -2.57 10.01 -3.70
N PHE A 52 -3.71 9.75 -3.04
CA PHE A 52 -4.78 10.75 -2.88
C PHE A 52 -4.47 11.79 -1.82
N LEU A 53 -3.94 11.33 -0.69
CA LEU A 53 -3.44 12.18 0.37
C LEU A 53 -1.93 11.96 0.45
N VAL A 54 -1.19 12.98 0.06
CA VAL A 54 0.27 13.02 0.12
C VAL A 54 0.72 12.84 1.57
N PHE A 55 1.85 12.16 1.79
CA PHE A 55 2.27 11.76 3.14
C PHE A 55 2.38 12.94 4.12
N ASP A 56 2.94 14.06 3.69
CA ASP A 56 3.14 15.24 4.54
C ASP A 56 1.84 15.97 4.88
N LYS A 57 0.76 15.69 4.15
CA LYS A 57 -0.58 16.23 4.41
C LYS A 57 -1.42 15.30 5.29
N ILE A 58 -0.90 14.14 5.71
CA ILE A 58 -1.60 13.24 6.63
C ILE A 58 -1.60 13.85 8.03
N PRO A 59 -2.77 14.00 8.69
CA PRO A 59 -2.83 14.50 10.06
C PRO A 59 -2.03 13.63 11.04
N ALA A 60 -1.38 14.25 12.03
CA ALA A 60 -0.42 13.58 12.91
C ALA A 60 -0.95 12.29 13.57
N GLY A 61 -2.22 12.28 13.99
CA GLY A 61 -2.85 11.11 14.62
C GLY A 61 -3.10 9.92 13.70
N TRP A 62 -2.97 10.10 12.37
CA TRP A 62 -3.22 9.08 11.34
C TRP A 62 -1.96 8.59 10.63
N TYR A 63 -0.77 9.11 10.97
CA TYR A 63 0.48 8.69 10.34
C TYR A 63 0.71 7.18 10.43
N TRP A 64 0.48 6.59 11.60
CA TRP A 64 0.67 5.16 11.83
C TRP A 64 -0.14 4.30 10.85
N TYR A 65 -1.35 4.76 10.47
CA TYR A 65 -2.22 4.01 9.59
C TYR A 65 -1.66 3.93 8.16
N SER A 66 -1.00 5.00 7.69
CA SER A 66 -0.29 4.98 6.40
C SER A 66 0.76 3.87 6.36
N TRP A 67 1.50 3.65 7.45
CA TRP A 67 2.51 2.58 7.55
C TRP A 67 1.91 1.17 7.59
N THR A 68 0.63 1.02 7.91
CA THR A 68 -0.05 -0.29 7.83
C THR A 68 -0.62 -0.61 6.44
N SER A 69 -0.71 0.39 5.55
CA SER A 69 -1.30 0.22 4.22
C SER A 69 -0.36 -0.51 3.28
N PHE A 70 -0.74 -1.70 2.81
CA PHE A 70 0.01 -2.41 1.77
C PHE A 70 0.05 -1.62 0.45
N LEU A 71 -0.98 -0.82 0.17
CA LEU A 71 -1.04 0.03 -1.01
C LEU A 71 0.04 1.12 -1.00
N ARG A 72 0.46 1.60 0.19
CA ARG A 72 1.56 2.55 0.31
C ARG A 72 2.87 2.01 -0.27
N TYR A 73 3.23 0.80 0.13
CA TYR A 73 4.47 0.16 -0.31
C TYR A 73 4.42 -0.24 -1.80
N SER A 74 3.23 -0.64 -2.28
CA SER A 74 2.99 -0.87 -3.70
C SER A 74 3.18 0.39 -4.53
N TRP A 75 2.53 1.49 -4.12
CA TRP A 75 2.64 2.79 -4.75
C TRP A 75 4.08 3.30 -4.78
N GLY A 76 4.78 3.25 -3.63
CA GLY A 76 6.19 3.63 -3.53
C GLY A 76 7.09 2.82 -4.44
N ALA A 77 6.98 1.49 -4.42
CA ALA A 77 7.79 0.63 -5.29
C ALA A 77 7.56 0.92 -6.79
N LEU A 78 6.31 1.17 -7.20
CA LEU A 78 5.99 1.54 -8.58
C LEU A 78 6.52 2.93 -8.95
N MET A 79 6.42 3.92 -8.06
CA MET A 79 6.96 5.26 -8.27
C MET A 79 8.48 5.24 -8.40
N LEU A 80 9.18 4.59 -7.48
CA LEU A 80 10.64 4.46 -7.56
C LEU A 80 11.06 3.72 -8.83
N ASN A 81 10.39 2.61 -9.16
CA ASN A 81 10.70 1.86 -10.39
C ASN A 81 10.53 2.72 -11.64
N GLN A 82 9.52 3.59 -11.69
CA GLN A 82 9.21 4.37 -12.88
C GLN A 82 10.02 5.67 -12.98
N PHE A 83 10.28 6.35 -11.86
CA PHE A 83 10.77 7.73 -11.86
C PHE A 83 12.15 7.91 -11.24
N LYS A 84 12.61 7.02 -10.35
CA LYS A 84 13.94 7.16 -9.74
C LYS A 84 15.02 7.03 -10.81
N ASP A 85 15.94 7.99 -10.82
CA ASP A 85 17.05 8.07 -11.78
C ASP A 85 16.60 8.11 -13.26
N GLN A 86 15.37 8.58 -13.53
CA GLN A 86 14.84 8.74 -14.90
C GLN A 86 14.65 10.22 -15.23
N ALA A 87 14.83 10.58 -16.50
CA ALA A 87 14.61 11.95 -16.99
C ALA A 87 13.16 12.44 -16.77
N THR A 88 12.18 11.53 -16.82
CA THR A 88 10.78 11.87 -16.51
C THR A 88 10.55 12.09 -15.02
N GLY A 89 11.38 11.52 -14.15
CA GLY A 89 11.30 11.71 -12.71
C GLY A 89 11.95 13.01 -12.24
N THR A 90 12.99 13.48 -12.93
CA THR A 90 13.67 14.76 -12.61
C THR A 90 12.94 16.00 -13.12
N ALA A 91 11.90 15.82 -13.95
CA ALA A 91 11.10 16.92 -14.46
C ALA A 91 10.35 17.62 -13.32
N GLN A 92 10.63 18.91 -13.13
CA GLN A 92 10.02 19.72 -12.08
C GLN A 92 8.71 20.34 -12.57
N VAL A 93 7.66 19.52 -12.60
CA VAL A 93 6.32 19.91 -13.06
C VAL A 93 5.35 20.18 -11.91
N PHE A 94 5.77 19.92 -10.67
CA PHE A 94 5.01 20.18 -9.45
C PHE A 94 5.56 21.41 -8.75
N PHE A 95 4.77 21.95 -7.82
CA PHE A 95 5.16 23.10 -7.01
C PHE A 95 4.82 22.83 -5.55
N ASP A 96 5.73 23.20 -4.66
CA ASP A 96 5.49 23.17 -3.23
C ASP A 96 4.46 24.23 -2.83
N ASP A 97 3.48 23.85 -2.00
CA ASP A 97 2.38 24.75 -1.61
C ASP A 97 2.87 25.95 -0.79
N GLU A 98 3.93 25.78 0.00
CA GLU A 98 4.40 26.78 0.97
C GLU A 98 5.46 27.70 0.36
N THR A 99 6.48 27.11 -0.25
CA THR A 99 7.67 27.79 -0.77
C THR A 99 7.53 28.17 -2.26
N ARG A 100 6.54 27.61 -2.96
CA ARG A 100 6.31 27.77 -4.41
C ARG A 100 7.52 27.40 -5.27
N GLN A 101 8.43 26.61 -4.73
CA GLN A 101 9.57 26.11 -5.48
C GLN A 101 9.14 24.96 -6.40
N PRO A 102 9.76 24.84 -7.58
CA PRO A 102 9.47 23.75 -8.49
C PRO A 102 10.04 22.44 -7.93
N GLN A 103 9.21 21.40 -7.88
CA GLN A 103 9.55 20.10 -7.30
C GLN A 103 9.35 18.97 -8.31
N ASN A 104 10.15 17.93 -8.13
CA ASN A 104 10.05 16.71 -8.93
C ASN A 104 8.91 15.81 -8.42
N ILE A 105 8.55 14.77 -9.18
CA ILE A 105 7.40 13.91 -8.81
C ILE A 105 7.63 13.11 -7.52
N LEU A 106 8.86 12.67 -7.25
CA LEU A 106 9.18 11.88 -6.04
C LEU A 106 9.21 12.77 -4.81
N GLU A 107 9.72 13.99 -4.94
CA GLU A 107 9.68 15.02 -3.90
C GLU A 107 8.23 15.38 -3.55
N PHE A 108 7.40 15.64 -4.57
CA PHE A 108 5.98 15.94 -4.40
C PHE A 108 5.25 14.87 -3.58
N TYR A 109 5.56 13.59 -3.78
CA TYR A 109 4.94 12.49 -3.03
C TYR A 109 5.67 12.10 -1.72
N GLY A 110 6.73 12.81 -1.33
CA GLY A 110 7.50 12.54 -0.11
C GLY A 110 8.28 11.21 -0.17
N MET A 111 8.83 10.87 -1.33
CA MET A 111 9.56 9.61 -1.59
C MET A 111 11.05 9.80 -1.85
N GLU A 112 11.56 11.03 -1.79
CA GLU A 112 12.98 11.32 -2.04
C GLU A 112 13.86 10.98 -0.83
N GLU A 113 13.29 10.92 0.37
CA GLU A 113 14.03 10.62 1.60
C GLU A 113 13.36 9.53 2.44
N GLY A 114 14.16 8.91 3.32
CA GLY A 114 13.68 7.92 4.28
C GLY A 114 13.37 6.54 3.69
N PHE A 115 12.62 5.75 4.46
CA PHE A 115 12.34 4.33 4.16
C PHE A 115 11.66 4.12 2.80
N MET A 116 10.79 5.05 2.40
CA MET A 116 10.04 4.93 1.15
C MET A 116 10.88 5.17 -0.11
N ASN A 117 12.14 5.62 0.00
CA ASN A 117 13.09 5.73 -1.12
C ASN A 117 13.84 4.40 -1.40
N ASP A 118 13.59 3.35 -0.60
CA ASP A 118 14.18 2.03 -0.78
C ASP A 118 13.16 1.06 -1.42
N LEU A 119 13.33 0.82 -2.73
CA LEU A 119 12.46 -0.08 -3.50
C LEU A 119 12.53 -1.53 -2.98
N PRO A 120 13.71 -2.14 -2.79
CA PRO A 120 13.82 -3.45 -2.13
C PRO A 120 13.11 -3.52 -0.78
N ALA A 121 13.23 -2.49 0.06
CA ALA A 121 12.54 -2.47 1.35
C ALA A 121 11.01 -2.46 1.20
N CYS A 122 10.47 -1.68 0.26
CA CYS A 122 9.04 -1.69 -0.05
C CYS A 122 8.56 -3.07 -0.51
N LEU A 123 9.32 -3.76 -1.37
CA LEU A 123 8.99 -5.12 -1.80
C LEU A 123 9.06 -6.14 -0.66
N ALA A 124 10.05 -6.01 0.23
CA ALA A 124 10.19 -6.86 1.40
C ALA A 124 8.99 -6.71 2.34
N VAL A 125 8.51 -5.49 2.56
CA VAL A 125 7.30 -5.23 3.37
C VAL A 125 6.06 -5.81 2.71
N LEU A 126 5.89 -5.67 1.39
CA LEU A 126 4.78 -6.31 0.67
C LEU A 126 4.79 -7.83 0.83
N ALA A 127 5.96 -8.47 0.68
CA ALA A 127 6.10 -9.91 0.90
C ALA A 127 5.78 -10.30 2.34
N ALA A 128 6.25 -9.54 3.33
CA ALA A 128 5.96 -9.77 4.74
C ALA A 128 4.46 -9.65 5.04
N LEU A 129 3.79 -8.60 4.54
CA LEU A 129 2.34 -8.42 4.68
C LEU A 129 1.56 -9.55 4.02
N CYS A 130 2.02 -10.05 2.87
CA CYS A 130 1.42 -11.22 2.22
C CYS A 130 1.47 -12.46 3.13
N LEU A 131 2.62 -12.72 3.76
CA LEU A 131 2.76 -13.84 4.69
C LEU A 131 1.92 -13.65 5.96
N ILE A 132 1.87 -12.43 6.50
CA ILE A 132 1.09 -12.10 7.71
C ILE A 132 -0.40 -12.29 7.46
N PHE A 133 -0.95 -11.73 6.38
CA PHE A 133 -2.37 -11.90 6.05
C PHE A 133 -2.70 -13.35 5.68
N GLY A 134 -1.79 -14.05 4.99
CA GLY A 134 -1.92 -15.47 4.74
C GLY A 134 -2.00 -16.29 6.03
N ALA A 135 -1.13 -15.99 7.00
CA ALA A 135 -1.14 -16.63 8.31
C ALA A 135 -2.44 -16.32 9.08
N PHE A 136 -2.92 -15.08 9.08
CA PHE A 136 -4.21 -14.74 9.69
C PHE A 136 -5.39 -15.44 9.02
N GLY A 137 -5.38 -15.57 7.69
CA GLY A 137 -6.39 -16.36 6.99
C GLY A 137 -6.36 -17.83 7.40
N ALA A 138 -5.18 -18.44 7.46
CA ALA A 138 -5.03 -19.82 7.92
C ALA A 138 -5.50 -20.01 9.37
N LEU A 139 -5.07 -19.13 10.28
CA LEU A 139 -5.49 -19.15 11.68
C LEU A 139 -7.00 -18.91 11.84
N GLY A 140 -7.57 -18.00 11.04
CA GLY A 140 -9.00 -17.74 11.01
C GLY A 140 -9.79 -19.00 10.69
N VAL A 141 -9.38 -19.73 9.66
CA VAL A 141 -10.04 -21.01 9.27
C VAL A 141 -9.90 -22.08 10.36
N THR A 142 -8.78 -22.13 11.09
CA THR A 142 -8.57 -23.16 12.12
C THR A 142 -9.28 -22.88 13.44
N PHE A 143 -9.42 -21.61 13.83
CA PHE A 143 -9.91 -21.24 15.16
C PHE A 143 -11.30 -20.61 15.19
N VAL A 144 -11.77 -20.05 14.06
CA VAL A 144 -13.10 -19.43 13.98
C VAL A 144 -14.10 -20.45 13.48
N SER A 145 -14.98 -20.92 14.37
CA SER A 145 -16.13 -21.75 14.00
C SER A 145 -17.38 -20.88 13.89
N HIS A 146 -17.84 -20.64 12.66
CA HIS A 146 -19.17 -20.07 12.45
C HIS A 146 -20.19 -21.19 12.67
N VAL A 147 -20.95 -21.09 13.76
CA VAL A 147 -22.03 -22.04 14.07
C VAL A 147 -22.98 -22.07 12.87
N LYS A 148 -23.14 -23.24 12.25
CA LYS A 148 -24.08 -23.43 11.13
C LYS A 148 -25.47 -23.03 11.62
N ARG A 149 -26.07 -22.04 10.96
CA ARG A 149 -27.48 -21.68 11.14
C ARG A 149 -28.37 -22.68 10.42
#